data_AF-A0A3M2S5Z4-F1
#
_entry.id   AF-A0A3M2S5Z4-F1
#
_cell.length_a   1.000
_cell.length_b   1.000
_cell.length_c   1.000
_cell.angle_alpha   90.00
_cell.angle_beta   90.00
_cell.angle_gamma   90.00
#
_symmetry.space_group_name_H-M   'P 1'
#
loop_
_entity.id
_entity.type
_entity.pdbx_description
1 polymer ?
#
loop_
_entity_poly.entity_id
_entity_poly.type
_entity_poly.pdbx_seq_one_letter_code
_entity_poly.pdbx_strand_id
1 'polypeptide(L)'
;MGQAITTVRDSLKLADEEARTKAEQDLDVLAQLCRSSLDEFEAKVDAKFLNPDTTQKIDVPGIRALRKTRYSNVIVKDAPNKSVGDAVDDFLSTGTKTEDAVKEGFKKVVTSALRPFMERTEVGQHKEEKYFIYVMHNAVIRLDVMLWRWNFASKGFSNIYESSLGYLVCTSVVDVTALKTSEFVFLISEYAGDEEEEAVKYTQRMEKIYDAARRMKLNKAPRENQDD
;
A
#
# COMPACT_ATOMS: atom_id res chain seq x y z
N MET A 1 -17.03 -3.25 0.00
CA MET A 1 -18.34 -2.78 0.52
C MET A 1 -19.57 -3.59 0.09
N GLY A 2 -19.72 -4.02 -1.18
CA GLY A 2 -20.95 -4.73 -1.62
C GLY A 2 -21.27 -6.01 -0.82
N GLN A 3 -20.24 -6.77 -0.43
CA GLN A 3 -20.40 -7.93 0.45
C GLN A 3 -20.79 -7.55 1.88
N ALA A 4 -20.17 -6.54 2.49
CA ALA A 4 -20.52 -6.07 3.83
C ALA A 4 -21.99 -5.61 3.91
N ILE A 5 -22.49 -4.86 2.93
CA ILE A 5 -23.90 -4.44 2.87
C ILE A 5 -24.84 -5.65 2.76
N THR A 6 -24.44 -6.68 2.02
CA THR A 6 -25.22 -7.92 1.86
C THR A 6 -25.24 -8.74 3.15
N THR A 7 -24.09 -8.91 3.81
CA THR A 7 -23.98 -9.59 5.12
C THR A 7 -24.77 -8.87 6.21
N VAL A 8 -24.85 -7.53 6.14
CA VAL A 8 -25.68 -6.72 7.04
C VAL A 8 -27.17 -6.99 6.82
N ARG A 9 -27.59 -7.04 5.55
CA ARG A 9 -28.97 -7.36 5.19
C ARG A 9 -29.37 -8.76 5.63
N ASP A 10 -28.44 -9.71 5.60
CA ASP A 10 -28.69 -11.09 6.01
C ASP A 10 -28.65 -11.32 7.53
N SER A 11 -27.81 -10.57 8.26
CA SER A 11 -27.69 -10.68 9.73
C SER A 11 -28.77 -9.91 10.51
N LEU A 12 -29.44 -8.93 9.88
CA LEU A 12 -30.60 -8.22 10.43
C LEU A 12 -31.95 -8.93 10.18
N LYS A 13 -31.94 -10.23 9.81
CA LYS A 13 -33.17 -11.01 9.72
C LYS A 13 -33.73 -11.23 11.13
N LEU A 14 -34.82 -10.50 11.44
CA LEU A 14 -35.64 -10.51 12.67
C LEU A 14 -35.23 -9.49 13.77
N ALA A 15 -35.43 -8.18 13.52
CA ALA A 15 -35.99 -7.19 14.47
C ALA A 15 -35.78 -5.74 13.96
N ASP A 16 -36.85 -4.95 14.02
CA ASP A 16 -36.97 -3.49 13.76
C ASP A 16 -36.46 -2.92 12.41
N GLU A 17 -37.40 -2.51 11.56
CA GLU A 17 -37.14 -1.80 10.30
C GLU A 17 -36.41 -0.45 10.53
N GLU A 18 -36.66 0.19 11.67
CA GLU A 18 -36.00 1.42 12.10
C GLU A 18 -34.51 1.18 12.45
N ALA A 19 -34.21 0.09 13.17
CA ALA A 19 -32.84 -0.30 13.49
C ALA A 19 -32.04 -0.65 12.24
N ARG A 20 -32.68 -1.28 11.25
CA ARG A 20 -32.06 -1.56 9.95
C ARG A 20 -31.77 -0.30 9.15
N THR A 21 -32.74 0.61 9.05
CA THR A 21 -32.59 1.87 8.30
C THR A 21 -31.46 2.72 8.89
N LYS A 22 -31.39 2.79 10.23
CA LYS A 22 -30.32 3.48 10.94
C LYS A 22 -28.95 2.85 10.69
N ALA A 23 -28.86 1.51 10.74
CA ALA A 23 -27.62 0.81 10.44
C ALA A 23 -27.14 1.04 9.00
N GLU A 24 -28.05 1.08 8.02
CA GLU A 24 -27.72 1.39 6.62
C GLU A 24 -27.20 2.84 6.47
N GLN A 25 -27.82 3.82 7.15
CA GLN A 25 -27.36 5.21 7.15
C GLN A 25 -25.98 5.38 7.81
N ASP A 26 -25.76 4.76 8.96
CA ASP A 26 -24.48 4.84 9.67
C ASP A 26 -23.34 4.21 8.86
N LEU A 27 -23.62 3.08 8.17
CA LEU A 27 -22.66 2.46 7.27
C LEU A 27 -22.31 3.36 6.08
N ASP A 28 -23.29 4.08 5.54
CA ASP A 28 -23.05 5.03 4.44
C ASP A 28 -22.18 6.20 4.91
N VAL A 29 -22.45 6.76 6.09
CA VAL A 29 -21.61 7.80 6.69
C VAL A 29 -20.17 7.29 6.88
N LEU A 30 -19.98 6.09 7.41
CA LEU A 30 -18.65 5.51 7.59
C LEU A 30 -17.95 5.22 6.27
N ALA A 31 -18.69 4.76 5.25
CA ALA A 31 -18.18 4.57 3.90
C ALA A 31 -17.70 5.89 3.31
N GLN A 32 -18.46 6.98 3.49
CA GLN A 32 -18.09 8.31 3.04
C GLN A 32 -16.87 8.85 3.79
N LEU A 33 -16.81 8.71 5.12
CA LEU A 33 -15.65 9.13 5.93
C LEU A 33 -14.38 8.37 5.53
N CYS A 34 -14.50 7.06 5.31
CA CYS A 34 -13.41 6.22 4.82
C CYS A 34 -12.93 6.69 3.44
N ARG A 35 -13.85 6.87 2.48
CA ARG A 35 -13.52 7.37 1.13
C ARG A 35 -12.84 8.74 1.18
N SER A 36 -13.41 9.69 1.91
CA SER A 36 -12.84 11.03 2.07
C SER A 36 -11.42 10.99 2.65
N SER A 37 -11.17 10.11 3.64
CA SER A 37 -9.82 9.93 4.21
C SER A 37 -8.85 9.35 3.18
N LEU A 38 -9.31 8.38 2.37
CA LEU A 38 -8.50 7.77 1.30
C LEU A 38 -8.21 8.75 0.16
N ASP A 39 -9.16 9.64 -0.17
CA ASP A 39 -8.99 10.67 -1.19
C ASP A 39 -8.04 11.77 -0.73
N GLU A 40 -8.13 12.19 0.54
CA GLU A 40 -7.15 13.11 1.14
C GLU A 40 -5.73 12.55 1.04
N PHE A 41 -5.54 11.26 1.35
CA PHE A 41 -4.23 10.64 1.25
C PHE A 41 -3.75 10.50 -0.20
N GLU A 42 -4.63 10.12 -1.12
CA GLU A 42 -4.27 10.06 -2.54
C GLU A 42 -3.81 11.43 -3.05
N ALA A 43 -4.53 12.50 -2.70
CA ALA A 43 -4.16 13.85 -3.08
C ALA A 43 -2.79 14.26 -2.52
N LYS A 44 -2.45 13.87 -1.28
CA LYS A 44 -1.11 14.09 -0.71
C LYS A 44 -0.03 13.36 -1.49
N VAL A 45 -0.26 12.09 -1.82
CA VAL A 45 0.69 11.27 -2.59
C VAL A 45 0.90 11.87 -3.99
N ASP A 46 -0.18 12.26 -4.66
CA ASP A 46 -0.10 12.87 -5.99
C ASP A 46 0.58 14.24 -5.95
N ALA A 47 0.35 15.04 -4.90
CA ALA A 47 1.04 16.32 -4.71
C ALA A 47 2.56 16.15 -4.53
N LYS A 48 3.01 15.06 -3.88
CA LYS A 48 4.44 14.72 -3.77
C LYS A 48 5.05 14.39 -5.13
N PHE A 49 4.33 13.67 -5.99
CA PHE A 49 4.80 13.37 -7.35
C PHE A 49 4.83 14.61 -8.24
N LEU A 50 3.89 15.55 -8.06
CA LEU A 50 3.86 16.80 -8.82
C LEU A 50 4.98 17.77 -8.42
N ASN A 51 5.43 17.74 -7.15
CA ASN A 51 6.42 18.66 -6.60
C ASN A 51 7.65 17.91 -6.03
N PRO A 52 8.43 17.22 -6.87
CA PRO A 52 9.55 16.40 -6.41
C PRO A 52 10.63 17.24 -5.73
N ASP A 53 10.96 18.44 -6.23
CA ASP A 53 12.03 19.29 -5.70
C ASP A 53 11.82 19.71 -4.24
N THR A 54 10.56 19.85 -3.83
CA THR A 54 10.22 20.16 -2.43
C THR A 54 10.27 18.89 -1.58
N THR A 55 9.79 17.78 -2.13
CA THR A 55 9.74 16.48 -1.44
C THR A 55 11.15 15.95 -1.17
N GLN A 56 12.08 16.04 -2.13
CA GLN A 56 13.46 15.54 -2.05
C GLN A 56 14.28 16.11 -0.88
N LYS A 57 13.86 17.25 -0.32
CA LYS A 57 14.54 17.87 0.83
C LYS A 57 14.24 17.16 2.15
N ILE A 58 13.13 16.42 2.21
CA ILE A 58 12.62 15.81 3.44
C ILE A 58 12.30 14.32 3.31
N ASP A 59 12.16 13.83 2.08
CA ASP A 59 11.68 12.48 1.76
C ASP A 59 12.19 12.07 0.35
N VAL A 60 12.28 10.77 0.05
CA VAL A 60 12.69 10.27 -1.27
C VAL A 60 11.46 10.10 -2.16
N PRO A 61 11.16 11.02 -3.10
CA PRO A 61 9.95 10.89 -3.89
C PRO A 61 10.01 9.69 -4.84
N GLY A 62 8.85 9.09 -5.08
CA GLY A 62 8.66 8.27 -6.27
C GLY A 62 8.57 9.13 -7.52
N ILE A 63 8.86 8.55 -8.68
CA ILE A 63 8.74 9.23 -9.98
C ILE A 63 7.26 9.47 -10.33
N ARG A 64 6.46 8.41 -10.19
CA ARG A 64 5.01 8.39 -10.44
C ARG A 64 4.41 7.13 -9.82
N ALA A 65 3.11 7.13 -9.60
CA ALA A 65 2.39 5.92 -9.21
C ALA A 65 2.53 4.85 -10.29
N LEU A 66 3.13 3.71 -9.93
CA LEU A 66 3.21 2.52 -10.77
C LEU A 66 1.97 1.65 -10.58
N ARG A 67 1.50 1.51 -9.34
CA ARG A 67 0.27 0.79 -8.97
C ARG A 67 -0.38 1.50 -7.79
N LYS A 68 -1.71 1.60 -7.82
CA LYS A 68 -2.52 2.06 -6.68
C LYS A 68 -3.58 1.02 -6.40
N THR A 69 -3.71 0.64 -5.13
CA THR A 69 -4.75 -0.27 -4.66
C THR A 69 -5.49 0.41 -3.54
N ARG A 70 -6.81 0.49 -3.66
CA ARG A 70 -7.71 0.99 -2.63
C ARG A 70 -8.59 -0.14 -2.14
N TYR A 71 -8.82 -0.18 -0.84
CA TYR A 71 -9.73 -1.11 -0.23
C TYR A 71 -10.45 -0.45 0.93
N SER A 72 -11.72 -0.81 1.08
CA SER A 72 -12.54 -0.41 2.22
C SER A 72 -13.50 -1.53 2.54
N ASN A 73 -13.54 -1.91 3.81
CA ASN A 73 -14.45 -2.91 4.31
C ASN A 73 -14.90 -2.59 5.74
N VAL A 74 -16.10 -3.09 6.06
CA VAL A 74 -16.65 -3.02 7.42
C VAL A 74 -16.46 -4.39 8.05
N ILE A 75 -15.88 -4.43 9.24
CA ILE A 75 -15.58 -5.65 9.98
C ILE A 75 -16.78 -5.96 10.88
N VAL A 76 -17.43 -7.08 10.57
CA VAL A 76 -18.60 -7.63 11.27
C VAL A 76 -18.16 -8.80 12.15
N LYS A 77 -18.74 -8.94 13.36
CA LYS A 77 -18.35 -9.96 14.36
C LYS A 77 -18.28 -11.40 13.83
N ASP A 78 -19.24 -11.78 13.00
CA ASP A 78 -19.46 -13.18 12.60
C ASP A 78 -19.09 -13.46 11.13
N ALA A 79 -18.36 -12.56 10.47
CA ALA A 79 -17.94 -12.75 9.08
C ALA A 79 -16.45 -13.12 8.97
N PRO A 80 -16.06 -13.99 8.01
CA PRO A 80 -14.65 -14.18 7.66
C PRO A 80 -14.12 -12.90 7.02
N ASN A 81 -13.63 -11.99 7.86
CA ASN A 81 -13.10 -10.71 7.40
C ASN A 81 -11.69 -10.94 6.89
N LYS A 82 -11.43 -10.62 5.62
CA LYS A 82 -10.06 -10.49 5.10
C LYS A 82 -9.31 -9.49 5.99
N SER A 83 -8.26 -9.95 6.65
CA SER A 83 -7.42 -9.09 7.48
C SER A 83 -6.67 -8.08 6.60
N VAL A 84 -6.22 -6.96 7.15
CA VAL A 84 -5.26 -6.06 6.45
C VAL A 84 -4.03 -6.87 6.01
N GLY A 85 -3.62 -7.85 6.82
CA GLY A 85 -2.55 -8.79 6.50
C GLY A 85 -2.82 -9.53 5.20
N ASP A 86 -4.04 -10.04 4.99
CA ASP A 86 -4.44 -10.76 3.77
C ASP A 86 -4.47 -9.82 2.56
N ALA A 87 -4.80 -8.56 2.77
CA ALA A 87 -4.84 -7.53 1.75
C ALA A 87 -3.43 -7.07 1.32
N VAL A 88 -2.53 -6.93 2.28
CA VAL A 88 -1.09 -6.73 2.06
C VAL A 88 -0.51 -7.98 1.41
N ASP A 89 -0.93 -9.17 1.82
CA ASP A 89 -0.52 -10.45 1.22
C ASP A 89 -0.97 -10.56 -0.23
N ASP A 90 -2.25 -10.32 -0.52
CA ASP A 90 -2.78 -10.31 -1.89
C ASP A 90 -2.00 -9.31 -2.75
N PHE A 91 -1.67 -8.13 -2.21
CA PHE A 91 -0.87 -7.12 -2.92
C PHE A 91 0.57 -7.60 -3.19
N LEU A 92 1.28 -8.10 -2.19
CA LEU A 92 2.68 -8.53 -2.29
C LEU A 92 2.84 -9.86 -3.05
N SER A 93 1.77 -10.67 -3.15
CA SER A 93 1.76 -11.95 -3.84
C SER A 93 1.58 -11.82 -5.35
N THR A 94 1.01 -10.71 -5.86
CA THR A 94 0.76 -10.51 -7.31
C THR A 94 2.01 -10.34 -8.18
N GLY A 95 3.21 -10.53 -7.63
CA GLY A 95 4.44 -10.01 -8.21
C GLY A 95 5.46 -10.99 -8.81
N THR A 96 5.60 -12.28 -8.44
CA THR A 96 6.70 -13.15 -8.98
C THR A 96 6.75 -14.57 -8.38
N LYS A 97 7.35 -15.53 -9.12
CA LYS A 97 7.80 -16.86 -8.67
C LYS A 97 9.31 -16.87 -8.30
N THR A 98 9.79 -15.91 -7.50
CA THR A 98 11.22 -15.86 -7.10
C THR A 98 11.36 -15.69 -5.59
N GLU A 99 12.32 -16.44 -5.04
CA GLU A 99 12.74 -16.69 -3.64
C GLU A 99 11.94 -15.99 -2.54
N ASP A 100 11.20 -16.81 -1.79
CA ASP A 100 10.23 -16.42 -0.77
C ASP A 100 10.81 -15.59 0.38
N ALA A 101 12.11 -15.70 0.67
CA ALA A 101 12.73 -15.09 1.85
C ALA A 101 12.69 -13.54 1.87
N VAL A 102 12.95 -12.86 0.74
CA VAL A 102 12.95 -11.38 0.71
C VAL A 102 11.53 -10.84 0.75
N LYS A 103 10.58 -11.52 0.10
CA LYS A 103 9.16 -11.17 0.19
C LYS A 103 8.62 -11.38 1.59
N GLU A 104 8.98 -12.49 2.23
CA GLU A 104 8.59 -12.79 3.61
C GLU A 104 9.23 -11.84 4.61
N GLY A 105 10.51 -11.49 4.42
CA GLY A 105 11.20 -10.47 5.22
C GLY A 105 10.53 -9.10 5.09
N PHE A 106 10.28 -8.65 3.87
CA PHE A 106 9.59 -7.39 3.59
C PHE A 106 8.16 -7.37 4.15
N LYS A 107 7.38 -8.43 3.88
CA LYS A 107 6.05 -8.64 4.45
C LYS A 107 6.12 -8.54 5.97
N LYS A 108 7.05 -9.22 6.61
CA LYS A 108 7.23 -9.19 8.07
C LYS A 108 7.53 -7.77 8.57
N VAL A 109 8.37 -7.00 7.88
CA VAL A 109 8.68 -5.60 8.26
C VAL A 109 7.44 -4.73 8.14
N VAL A 110 6.75 -4.76 6.99
CA VAL A 110 5.53 -3.96 6.77
C VAL A 110 4.43 -4.36 7.76
N THR A 111 4.16 -5.66 7.90
CA THR A 111 3.17 -6.17 8.86
C THR A 111 3.53 -5.79 10.29
N SER A 112 4.79 -5.90 10.70
CA SER A 112 5.22 -5.52 12.06
C SER A 112 5.09 -4.02 12.30
N ALA A 113 5.43 -3.20 11.31
CA ALA A 113 5.32 -1.74 11.39
C ALA A 113 3.86 -1.26 11.48
N LEU A 114 2.92 -2.02 10.89
CA LEU A 114 1.50 -1.70 10.87
C LEU A 114 0.70 -2.43 11.96
N ARG A 115 1.25 -3.48 12.57
CA ARG A 115 0.59 -4.31 13.60
C ARG A 115 0.04 -3.50 14.77
N PRO A 116 0.76 -2.53 15.36
CA PRO A 116 0.22 -1.74 16.47
C PRO A 116 -1.08 -1.01 16.11
N PHE A 117 -1.24 -0.59 14.86
CA PHE A 117 -2.48 0.03 14.38
C PHE A 117 -3.57 -0.99 14.10
N MET A 118 -3.20 -2.17 13.58
CA MET A 118 -4.13 -3.28 13.36
C MET A 118 -4.64 -3.89 14.67
N GLU A 119 -3.93 -3.75 15.77
CA GLU A 119 -4.33 -4.27 17.09
C GLU A 119 -5.03 -3.20 17.95
N ARG A 120 -5.11 -1.96 17.46
CA ARG A 120 -5.74 -0.86 18.20
C ARG A 120 -7.23 -1.12 18.41
N THR A 121 -7.66 -1.10 19.67
CA THR A 121 -9.06 -1.25 20.09
C THR A 121 -9.67 0.03 20.65
N GLU A 122 -8.87 1.09 20.79
CA GLU A 122 -9.33 2.39 21.27
C GLU A 122 -10.45 2.91 20.39
N VAL A 123 -11.50 3.42 21.03
CA VAL A 123 -12.70 3.96 20.40
C VAL A 123 -12.37 5.20 19.56
N GLY A 124 -13.01 5.33 18.42
CA GLY A 124 -12.93 6.51 17.56
C GLY A 124 -12.17 6.26 16.26
N GLN A 125 -11.82 7.37 15.60
CA GLN A 125 -11.09 7.37 14.34
C GLN A 125 -9.58 7.29 14.58
N HIS A 126 -8.94 6.40 13.84
CA HIS A 126 -7.50 6.24 13.82
C HIS A 126 -7.02 6.30 12.37
N LYS A 127 -5.92 7.01 12.15
CA LYS A 127 -5.27 7.12 10.85
C LYS A 127 -3.77 6.96 11.03
N GLU A 128 -3.15 6.16 10.17
CA GLU A 128 -1.70 6.04 10.12
C GLU A 128 -1.25 6.10 8.66
N GLU A 129 -0.30 6.99 8.38
CA GLU A 129 0.34 7.15 7.08
C GLU A 129 1.82 6.77 7.25
N LYS A 130 2.30 5.81 6.48
CA LYS A 130 3.70 5.35 6.47
C LYS A 130 4.17 5.15 5.05
N TYR A 131 5.48 5.27 4.83
CA TYR A 131 6.09 4.85 3.58
C TYR A 131 7.30 3.95 3.86
N PHE A 132 7.60 3.10 2.90
CA PHE A 132 8.75 2.20 2.91
C PHE A 132 9.51 2.35 1.61
N ILE A 133 10.84 2.25 1.65
CA ILE A 133 11.70 2.25 0.48
C ILE A 133 12.53 0.99 0.55
N TYR A 134 12.60 0.24 -0.54
CA TYR A 134 13.31 -1.04 -0.59
C TYR A 134 13.68 -1.39 -2.02
N VAL A 135 14.62 -2.33 -2.17
CA VAL A 135 14.94 -2.90 -3.48
C VAL A 135 14.00 -4.07 -3.76
N MET A 136 13.29 -4.02 -4.89
CA MET A 136 12.45 -5.12 -5.37
C MET A 136 12.42 -5.11 -6.88
N HIS A 137 12.37 -6.30 -7.48
CA HIS A 137 12.39 -6.44 -8.94
C HIS A 137 13.61 -5.77 -9.62
N ASN A 138 14.75 -5.69 -8.90
CA ASN A 138 15.95 -4.97 -9.31
C ASN A 138 15.69 -3.47 -9.55
N ALA A 139 14.78 -2.86 -8.81
CA ALA A 139 14.54 -1.43 -8.81
C ALA A 139 14.38 -0.95 -7.37
N VAL A 140 14.66 0.33 -7.11
CA VAL A 140 14.28 0.94 -5.83
C VAL A 140 12.81 1.31 -5.90
N ILE A 141 12.02 0.73 -5.01
CA ILE A 141 10.58 0.86 -4.93
C ILE A 141 10.22 1.62 -3.67
N ARG A 142 9.34 2.60 -3.82
CA ARG A 142 8.66 3.29 -2.72
C ARG A 142 7.24 2.75 -2.60
N LEU A 143 6.85 2.41 -1.38
CA LEU A 143 5.52 1.97 -1.01
C LEU A 143 4.92 2.93 0.01
N ASP A 144 3.94 3.73 -0.41
CA ASP A 144 3.15 4.57 0.48
C ASP A 144 1.91 3.80 0.93
N VAL A 145 1.69 3.74 2.24
CA VAL A 145 0.57 3.04 2.88
C VAL A 145 -0.17 4.01 3.78
N MET A 146 -1.48 4.12 3.59
CA MET A 146 -2.37 4.71 4.57
C MET A 146 -3.34 3.67 5.07
N LEU A 147 -3.43 3.57 6.40
CA LEU A 147 -4.45 2.81 7.10
C LEU A 147 -5.41 3.78 7.78
N TRP A 148 -6.69 3.49 7.62
CA TRP A 148 -7.78 4.19 8.26
C TRP A 148 -8.62 3.18 9.01
N ARG A 149 -8.94 3.46 10.27
CA ARG A 149 -9.76 2.59 11.09
C ARG A 149 -10.73 3.40 11.92
N TRP A 150 -11.94 2.88 12.07
CA TRP A 150 -12.91 3.37 13.02
C TRP A 150 -13.28 2.24 13.98
N ASN A 151 -13.07 2.46 15.27
CA ASN A 151 -13.47 1.55 16.34
C ASN A 151 -14.69 2.12 17.08
N PHE A 152 -15.70 1.28 17.34
CA PHE A 152 -16.91 1.73 18.02
C PHE A 152 -16.74 1.71 19.55
N ALA A 153 -17.47 2.60 20.24
CA ALA A 153 -17.41 2.78 21.70
C ALA A 153 -17.92 1.59 22.52
N SER A 154 -18.74 0.77 21.89
CA SER A 154 -19.38 -0.44 22.39
C SER A 154 -19.54 -1.40 21.20
N LYS A 155 -20.22 -2.56 21.38
CA LYS A 155 -20.94 -3.16 20.24
C LYS A 155 -21.67 -2.00 19.55
N GLY A 156 -21.42 -1.75 18.26
CA GLY A 156 -21.75 -0.48 17.61
C GLY A 156 -23.25 -0.15 17.57
N PHE A 157 -23.67 0.72 16.65
CA PHE A 157 -25.10 1.09 16.46
C PHE A 157 -26.03 -0.10 16.21
N SER A 158 -25.47 -1.22 15.77
CA SER A 158 -26.05 -2.55 15.90
C SER A 158 -25.04 -3.41 16.66
N ASN A 159 -25.53 -4.36 17.46
CA ASN A 159 -24.71 -5.31 18.23
C ASN A 159 -23.75 -6.18 17.38
N ILE A 160 -23.77 -5.98 16.07
CA ILE A 160 -23.19 -6.77 14.98
C ILE A 160 -21.81 -6.22 14.52
N TYR A 161 -21.51 -4.93 14.71
CA TYR A 161 -20.28 -4.30 14.19
C TYR A 161 -19.18 -4.13 15.24
N GLU A 162 -17.93 -4.39 14.85
CA GLU A 162 -16.73 -4.18 15.68
C GLU A 162 -15.87 -3.02 15.21
N SER A 163 -15.68 -2.86 13.90
CA SER A 163 -14.88 -1.76 13.34
C SER A 163 -15.12 -1.55 11.85
N SER A 164 -14.67 -0.43 11.33
CA SER A 164 -14.54 -0.18 9.90
C SER A 164 -13.07 0.07 9.56
N LEU A 165 -12.64 -0.40 8.40
CA LEU A 165 -11.24 -0.41 7.99
C LEU A 165 -11.13 -0.01 6.51
N GLY A 166 -10.26 0.93 6.23
CA GLY A 166 -9.86 1.31 4.88
C GLY A 166 -8.35 1.36 4.76
N TYR A 167 -7.85 1.09 3.56
CA TYR A 167 -6.46 1.34 3.25
C TYR A 167 -6.26 1.79 1.82
N LEU A 168 -5.21 2.57 1.63
CA LEU A 168 -4.67 2.91 0.32
C LEU A 168 -3.20 2.54 0.30
N VAL A 169 -2.80 1.81 -0.74
CA VAL A 169 -1.40 1.47 -0.99
C VAL A 169 -1.03 2.00 -2.37
N CYS A 170 0.06 2.76 -2.44
CA CYS A 170 0.62 3.26 -3.68
C CYS A 170 2.07 2.79 -3.82
N THR A 171 2.35 2.07 -4.90
CA THR A 171 3.71 1.69 -5.28
C THR A 171 4.22 2.63 -6.35
N SER A 172 5.43 3.12 -6.18
CA SER A 172 6.13 3.96 -7.14
C SER A 172 7.60 3.53 -7.28
N VAL A 173 8.19 3.80 -8.44
CA VAL A 173 9.63 3.59 -8.65
C VAL A 173 10.34 4.86 -8.21
N VAL A 174 11.45 4.71 -7.48
CA VAL A 174 12.33 5.82 -7.10
C VAL A 174 13.34 6.07 -8.20
N ASP A 175 13.63 7.34 -8.47
CA ASP A 175 14.76 7.70 -9.31
C ASP A 175 16.06 7.50 -8.53
N VAL A 176 16.83 6.48 -8.90
CA VAL A 176 18.11 6.17 -8.26
C VAL A 176 19.14 7.28 -8.41
N THR A 177 18.99 8.18 -9.40
CA THR A 177 19.88 9.34 -9.56
C THR A 177 19.61 10.44 -8.54
N ALA A 178 18.41 10.44 -7.92
CA ALA A 178 18.06 11.35 -6.84
C ALA A 178 18.53 10.85 -5.46
N LEU A 179 18.96 9.59 -5.35
CA LEU A 179 19.50 9.02 -4.13
C LEU A 179 20.97 9.40 -3.96
N LYS A 180 21.38 9.65 -2.72
CA LYS A 180 22.80 9.72 -2.38
C LYS A 180 23.42 8.33 -2.46
N THR A 181 24.70 8.27 -2.81
CA THR A 181 25.43 7.00 -2.89
C THR A 181 25.31 6.16 -1.62
N SER A 182 25.36 6.79 -0.44
CA SER A 182 25.20 6.10 0.84
C SER A 182 23.81 5.49 1.04
N GLU A 183 22.75 6.17 0.59
CA GLU A 183 21.37 5.68 0.65
C GLU A 183 21.20 4.48 -0.28
N PHE A 184 21.79 4.55 -1.48
CA PHE A 184 21.74 3.46 -2.44
C PHE A 184 22.53 2.23 -2.00
N VAL A 185 23.73 2.43 -1.43
CA VAL A 185 24.54 1.35 -0.85
C VAL A 185 23.77 0.68 0.30
N PHE A 186 23.18 1.46 1.21
CA PHE A 186 22.37 0.92 2.30
C PHE A 186 21.23 0.03 1.80
N LEU A 187 20.47 0.49 0.80
CA LEU A 187 19.36 -0.26 0.22
C LEU A 187 19.82 -1.54 -0.50
N ILE A 188 20.97 -1.50 -1.17
CA ILE A 188 21.57 -2.69 -1.80
C ILE A 188 22.00 -3.69 -0.73
N SER A 189 22.70 -3.24 0.31
CA SER A 189 23.16 -4.11 1.40
C SER A 189 22.00 -4.74 2.17
N GLU A 190 20.93 -3.97 2.43
CA GLU A 190 19.70 -4.49 3.05
C GLU A 190 19.05 -5.61 2.23
N TYR A 191 19.17 -5.56 0.90
CA TYR A 191 18.61 -6.57 0.00
C TYR A 191 19.54 -7.75 -0.25
N ALA A 192 20.82 -7.48 -0.52
CA ALA A 192 21.79 -8.44 -1.02
C ALA A 192 22.63 -9.09 0.08
N GLY A 193 22.71 -8.47 1.26
CA GLY A 193 23.63 -8.81 2.34
C GLY A 193 24.71 -7.73 2.54
N ASP A 194 25.26 -7.67 3.76
CA ASP A 194 26.32 -6.73 4.13
C ASP A 194 27.72 -7.17 3.67
N GLU A 195 27.87 -8.42 3.23
CA GLU A 195 29.13 -8.97 2.72
C GLU A 195 29.48 -8.38 1.36
N GLU A 196 30.73 -7.92 1.20
CA GLU A 196 31.21 -7.23 -0.01
C GLU A 196 30.97 -8.06 -1.28
N GLU A 197 31.26 -9.36 -1.23
CA GLU A 197 31.10 -10.25 -2.39
C GLU A 197 29.64 -10.32 -2.86
N GLU A 198 28.68 -10.37 -1.94
CA GLU A 198 27.25 -10.44 -2.24
C GLU A 198 26.74 -9.13 -2.83
N ALA A 199 27.10 -8.01 -2.20
CA ALA A 199 26.73 -6.67 -2.65
C ALA A 199 27.30 -6.34 -4.05
N VAL A 200 28.58 -6.67 -4.29
CA VAL A 200 29.23 -6.46 -5.60
C VAL A 200 28.59 -7.32 -6.67
N LYS A 201 28.36 -8.61 -6.39
CA LYS A 201 27.69 -9.54 -7.32
C LYS A 201 26.29 -9.05 -7.70
N TYR A 202 25.52 -8.57 -6.71
CA TYR A 202 24.19 -8.02 -6.96
C TYR A 202 24.24 -6.74 -7.80
N THR A 203 25.15 -5.82 -7.49
CA THR A 203 25.31 -4.56 -8.21
C THR A 203 25.69 -4.79 -9.69
N GLN A 204 26.63 -5.69 -9.96
CA GLN A 204 26.99 -6.08 -11.33
C GLN A 204 25.82 -6.70 -12.10
N ARG A 205 24.97 -7.46 -11.40
CA ARG A 205 23.73 -8.00 -12.00
C ARG A 205 22.74 -6.89 -12.33
N MET A 206 22.54 -5.93 -11.43
CA MET A 206 21.69 -4.77 -11.69
C MET A 206 22.17 -3.98 -12.90
N GLU A 207 23.47 -3.68 -12.99
CA GLU A 207 24.06 -2.96 -14.12
C GLU A 207 23.71 -3.61 -15.47
N LYS A 208 23.92 -4.94 -15.58
CA LYS A 208 23.58 -5.71 -16.78
C LYS A 208 22.09 -5.62 -17.14
N ILE A 209 21.20 -5.69 -16.15
CA ILE A 209 19.75 -5.60 -16.35
C ILE A 209 19.35 -4.21 -16.85
N TYR A 210 19.89 -3.16 -16.22
CA TYR A 210 19.60 -1.77 -16.61
C TYR A 210 20.13 -1.47 -18.02
N ASP A 211 21.32 -1.95 -18.36
CA ASP A 211 21.88 -1.81 -19.71
C ASP A 211 21.00 -2.49 -20.76
N ALA A 212 20.57 -3.72 -20.51
CA ALA A 212 19.66 -4.42 -21.39
C ALA A 212 18.34 -3.66 -21.56
N ALA A 213 17.74 -3.20 -20.45
CA ALA A 213 16.50 -2.44 -20.48
C ALA A 213 16.63 -1.09 -21.21
N ARG A 214 17.74 -0.39 -21.05
CA ARG A 214 18.05 0.86 -21.78
C ARG A 214 18.12 0.62 -23.28
N ARG A 215 18.86 -0.42 -23.71
CA ARG A 215 18.95 -0.81 -25.13
C ARG A 215 17.58 -1.16 -25.71
N MET A 216 16.74 -1.87 -24.97
CA MET A 216 15.38 -2.21 -25.41
C MET A 216 14.49 -0.98 -25.60
N LYS A 217 14.62 0.05 -24.75
CA LYS A 217 13.87 1.31 -24.92
C LYS A 217 14.35 2.09 -26.14
N LEU A 218 15.66 2.17 -26.36
CA LEU A 218 16.25 2.89 -27.49
C LEU A 218 15.93 2.23 -28.83
N ASN A 219 15.98 0.90 -28.92
CA ASN A 219 15.67 0.16 -30.15
C ASN A 219 14.18 0.19 -30.55
N LYS A 220 13.28 0.68 -29.69
CA LYS A 220 11.85 0.82 -29.95
C LYS A 220 11.39 2.27 -30.20
N ALA A 221 12.29 3.26 -30.13
CA ALA A 221 11.96 4.60 -30.60
C ALA A 221 11.68 4.54 -32.11
N PRO A 222 10.55 5.09 -32.61
CA PRO A 222 10.28 5.07 -34.04
C PRO A 222 11.44 5.78 -34.76
N ARG A 223 11.93 5.17 -35.84
CA ARG A 223 12.77 5.86 -36.82
C ARG A 223 11.89 6.90 -37.51
N GLU A 224 11.63 8.02 -36.84
CA GLU A 224 11.04 9.17 -37.52
C GLU A 224 12.13 9.81 -38.38
N ASN A 225 11.88 9.73 -39.69
CA ASN A 225 12.41 10.56 -40.77
C ASN A 225 13.91 10.43 -41.07
N GLN A 226 14.25 9.38 -41.81
CA GLN A 226 15.21 9.49 -42.91
C GLN A 226 14.57 8.86 -44.14
N ASP A 227 13.72 9.63 -44.80
CA ASP A 227 13.39 9.55 -46.21
C ASP A 227 12.77 10.91 -46.58
N ASP A 228 13.65 11.82 -47.01
CA ASP A 228 13.49 12.78 -48.13
C ASP A 228 14.71 13.70 -48.22
#